data_AF-H6R9J4-F1
#
_entry.id   AF-H6R9J4-F1
#
_cell.length_a   1.000
_cell.length_b   1.000
_cell.length_c   1.000
_cell.angle_alpha   90.00
_cell.angle_beta   90.00
_cell.angle_gamma   90.00
#
_symmetry.space_group_name_H-M   'P 1'
#
loop_
_entity.id
_entity.type
_entity.pdbx_description
1 polymer ?
#
loop_
_entity_poly.entity_id
_entity_poly.type
_entity_poly.pdbx_seq_one_letter_code
_entity_poly.pdbx_strand_id
1 'polypeptide(L)'
;MLDLARAIPATLITAGTGWVTVQLLDWYELTGRESARPHDLTAAYAIAAAGIVLTIGAVAVMIIDAVRSRRPIGWAPLIGAPLFIGTWVCGFLVAIFTAPS
;
A
#
# COMPACT_ATOMS: atom_id res chain seq x y z
N MET A 1 -12.80 20.62 16.19
CA MET A 1 -13.63 19.39 16.09
C MET A 1 -13.81 18.92 14.65
N LEU A 2 -14.16 19.78 13.70
CA LEU A 2 -14.33 19.40 12.29
C LEU A 2 -13.07 18.77 11.65
N ASP A 3 -11.88 19.24 12.01
CA ASP A 3 -10.62 18.69 11.49
C ASP A 3 -10.36 17.24 11.95
N LEU A 4 -10.54 16.99 13.25
CA LEU A 4 -10.45 15.65 13.83
C LEU A 4 -11.53 14.70 13.28
N ALA A 5 -12.73 15.21 13.06
CA ALA A 5 -13.83 14.45 12.45
C ALA A 5 -13.55 14.03 11.00
N ARG A 6 -12.62 14.69 10.30
CA ARG A 6 -12.15 14.28 8.96
C ARG A 6 -10.93 13.37 9.04
N ALA A 7 -10.01 13.64 9.96
CA ALA A 7 -8.79 12.85 10.13
C ALA A 7 -9.07 11.40 10.56
N ILE A 8 -10.06 11.18 11.43
CA ILE A 8 -10.45 9.83 11.88
C ILE A 8 -10.91 8.94 10.71
N PRO A 9 -11.96 9.30 9.93
CA PRO A 9 -12.39 8.48 8.81
C PRO A 9 -11.32 8.39 7.72
N ALA A 10 -10.54 9.44 7.47
CA ALA A 10 -9.42 9.39 6.53
C ALA A 10 -8.38 8.32 6.92
N THR A 11 -8.03 8.27 8.21
CA THR A 11 -7.08 7.29 8.73
C THR A 11 -7.65 5.88 8.68
N LEU A 12 -8.92 5.69 9.06
CA LEU A 12 -9.58 4.38 8.98
C LEU A 12 -9.68 3.86 7.56
N ILE A 13 -10.04 4.71 6.59
CA ILE A 13 -10.07 4.36 5.17
C ILE A 13 -8.68 3.94 4.72
N THR A 14 -7.67 4.75 5.03
CA THR A 14 -6.27 4.49 4.63
C THR A 14 -5.73 3.18 5.21
N ALA A 15 -5.98 2.95 6.50
CA ALA A 15 -5.59 1.71 7.18
C ALA A 15 -6.33 0.50 6.61
N GLY A 16 -7.64 0.64 6.34
CA GLY A 16 -8.45 -0.38 5.70
C GLY A 16 -7.96 -0.71 4.28
N THR A 17 -7.59 0.31 3.49
CA THR A 17 -6.97 0.10 2.18
C THR A 17 -5.66 -0.65 2.32
N GLY A 18 -4.77 -0.24 3.22
CA GLY A 18 -3.51 -0.95 3.47
C GLY A 18 -3.73 -2.41 3.85
N TRP A 19 -4.69 -2.69 4.72
CA TRP A 19 -5.07 -4.05 5.11
C TRP A 19 -5.54 -4.88 3.90
N VAL A 20 -6.48 -4.37 3.11
CA VAL A 20 -6.96 -5.04 1.89
C VAL A 20 -5.82 -5.31 0.92
N THR A 21 -4.92 -4.35 0.77
CA THR A 21 -3.75 -4.45 -0.12
C THR A 21 -2.82 -5.59 0.30
N VAL A 22 -2.61 -5.79 1.60
CA VAL A 22 -1.84 -6.91 2.14
C VAL A 22 -2.53 -8.25 1.85
N GLN A 23 -3.84 -8.34 2.02
CA GLN A 23 -4.59 -9.58 1.73
C GLN A 23 -4.58 -9.95 0.24
N LEU A 24 -4.41 -8.96 -0.64
CA LEU A 24 -4.30 -9.19 -2.08
C LEU A 24 -2.90 -9.64 -2.52
N LEU A 25 -1.90 -9.72 -1.63
CA LEU A 25 -0.57 -10.18 -1.99
C LEU A 25 -0.55 -11.65 -2.44
N ASP A 26 -1.44 -12.49 -1.89
CA ASP A 26 -1.60 -13.90 -2.31
C ASP A 26 -2.05 -14.03 -3.77
N TRP A 27 -2.64 -12.97 -4.35
CA TRP A 27 -3.03 -12.98 -5.75
C TRP A 27 -1.83 -12.97 -6.69
N TYR A 28 -0.63 -12.66 -6.21
CA TYR A 28 0.58 -12.72 -7.02
C TYR A 28 0.85 -14.14 -7.51
N GLU A 29 0.48 -15.15 -6.72
CA GLU A 29 0.59 -16.57 -7.08
C GLU A 29 -0.25 -16.94 -8.30
N LEU A 30 -1.31 -16.18 -8.62
CA LEU A 30 -2.12 -16.39 -9.81
C LEU A 30 -1.30 -16.27 -11.10
N THR A 31 -0.24 -15.46 -11.09
CA THR A 31 0.59 -15.21 -12.28
C THR A 31 1.41 -16.43 -12.73
N GLY A 32 1.65 -17.39 -11.82
CA GLY A 32 2.45 -18.59 -12.09
C GLY A 32 1.65 -19.89 -12.17
N ARG A 33 0.32 -19.87 -11.94
CA ARG A 33 -0.50 -21.09 -11.80
C ARG A 33 -0.53 -21.99 -13.03
N GLU A 34 -0.35 -21.42 -14.21
CA GLU A 34 -0.38 -22.17 -15.48
C GLU A 34 1.00 -22.65 -15.92
N SER A 35 2.06 -22.23 -15.21
CA SER A 35 3.43 -22.52 -15.61
C SER A 35 3.94 -23.84 -15.01
N ALA A 36 4.69 -24.60 -15.81
CA ALA A 36 5.25 -25.90 -15.40
C ALA A 36 6.49 -25.76 -14.48
N ARG A 37 7.03 -24.55 -14.31
CA ARG A 37 8.18 -24.26 -13.46
C ARG A 37 7.76 -23.46 -12.22
N PRO A 38 8.48 -23.61 -11.09
CA PRO A 38 8.25 -22.78 -9.92
C PRO A 38 8.40 -21.30 -10.30
N HIS A 39 7.37 -20.51 -10.02
CA HIS A 39 7.36 -19.08 -10.27
C HIS A 39 8.01 -18.33 -9.10
N ASP A 40 9.12 -17.63 -9.36
CA ASP A 40 9.80 -16.85 -8.33
C ASP A 40 9.14 -15.47 -8.17
N LEU A 41 8.49 -15.29 -7.02
CA LEU A 41 7.76 -14.07 -6.65
C LEU A 41 8.57 -13.17 -5.71
N THR A 42 9.82 -13.50 -5.41
CA THR A 42 10.63 -12.77 -4.41
C THR A 42 10.71 -11.28 -4.73
N ALA A 43 10.95 -10.93 -6.00
CA ALA A 43 11.03 -9.53 -6.43
C ALA A 43 9.68 -8.80 -6.31
N ALA A 44 8.58 -9.48 -6.67
CA ALA A 44 7.23 -8.92 -6.59
C ALA A 44 6.84 -8.59 -5.13
N TYR A 45 7.05 -9.55 -4.21
CA TYR A 45 6.80 -9.34 -2.78
C TYR A 45 7.72 -8.27 -2.18
N ALA A 46 9.00 -8.24 -2.57
CA ALA A 46 9.93 -7.23 -2.09
C ALA A 46 9.52 -5.81 -2.47
N ILE A 47 9.07 -5.60 -3.72
CA ILE A 47 8.59 -4.31 -4.21
C ILE A 47 7.31 -3.89 -3.47
N ALA A 48 6.36 -4.81 -3.31
CA ALA A 48 5.12 -4.52 -2.59
C ALA A 48 5.38 -4.20 -1.12
N ALA A 49 6.22 -4.99 -0.44
CA ALA A 49 6.59 -4.77 0.95
C ALA A 49 7.30 -3.44 1.16
N ALA A 50 8.30 -3.12 0.33
CA ALA A 50 9.01 -1.84 0.39
C ALA A 50 8.05 -0.67 0.17
N GLY A 51 7.17 -0.76 -0.82
CA GLY A 51 6.16 0.25 -1.11
C GLY A 51 5.18 0.47 0.05
N ILE A 52 4.70 -0.61 0.68
CA ILE A 52 3.82 -0.55 1.85
C ILE A 52 4.53 0.15 3.02
N VAL A 53 5.77 -0.24 3.33
CA VAL A 53 6.56 0.37 4.41
C VAL A 53 6.79 1.86 4.16
N LEU A 54 7.16 2.23 2.94
CA LEU A 54 7.35 3.64 2.55
C LEU A 54 6.05 4.44 2.65
N THR A 55 4.92 3.84 2.26
CA THR A 55 3.60 4.49 2.35
C THR A 55 3.21 4.75 3.81
N ILE A 56 3.39 3.76 4.69
CA ILE A 56 3.15 3.91 6.14
C ILE A 56 4.04 5.02 6.70
N GLY A 57 5.33 5.01 6.37
CA GLY A 57 6.28 6.03 6.80
C GLY A 57 5.87 7.43 6.33
N ALA A 58 5.49 7.59 5.08
CA ALA A 58 5.06 8.88 4.51
C ALA A 58 3.81 9.42 5.21
N VAL A 59 2.78 8.58 5.41
CA VAL A 59 1.55 8.98 6.12
C VAL A 59 1.87 9.35 7.58
N ALA A 60 2.70 8.58 8.27
CA ALA A 60 3.11 8.87 9.64
C ALA A 60 3.86 10.21 9.74
N VAL A 61 4.81 10.47 8.83
CA VAL A 61 5.55 11.74 8.78
C VAL A 61 4.60 12.91 8.54
N MET A 62 3.65 12.79 7.60
CA MET A 62 2.65 13.85 7.35
C MET A 62 1.80 14.15 8.59
N ILE A 63 1.34 13.12 9.31
CA ILE A 63 0.55 13.30 10.54
C ILE A 63 1.41 13.94 11.63
N ILE A 64 2.63 13.45 11.85
CA ILE A 64 3.54 13.98 12.88
C ILE A 64 3.88 15.44 12.61
N ASP A 65 4.18 15.79 11.35
CA ASP A 65 4.52 17.16 10.96
C ASP A 65 3.32 18.10 11.14
N ALA A 66 2.11 17.66 10.77
CA ALA A 66 0.88 18.41 11.02
C ALA A 66 0.65 18.65 12.52
N VAL A 67 0.84 17.63 13.36
CA VAL A 67 0.72 17.74 14.82
C VAL A 67 1.76 18.70 15.39
N ARG A 68 3.03 18.57 15.01
CA ARG A 68 4.13 19.44 15.48
C ARG A 68 3.91 20.90 15.08
N SER A 69 3.46 21.11 13.85
CA SER A 69 3.22 22.44 13.29
C SER A 69 1.85 23.03 13.66
N ARG A 70 1.05 22.33 14.48
CA ARG A 70 -0.35 22.67 14.82
C ARG A 70 -1.21 22.96 13.59
N ARG A 71 -0.94 22.27 12.48
CA ARG A 71 -1.69 22.38 11.23
C ARG A 71 -2.85 21.40 11.21
N PRO A 72 -3.96 21.75 10.54
CA PRO A 72 -5.07 20.83 10.37
C PRO A 72 -4.63 19.60 9.54
N ILE A 73 -4.96 18.41 10.01
CA ILE A 73 -4.68 17.14 9.30
C ILE A 73 -5.71 16.93 8.19
N GLY A 74 -6.99 17.19 8.49
CA GLY A 74 -8.09 17.05 7.55
C GLY A 74 -8.13 15.69 6.86
N TRP A 75 -8.00 15.71 5.54
CA TRP A 75 -8.03 14.52 4.67
C TRP A 75 -6.65 13.99 4.30
N ALA A 76 -5.57 14.55 4.87
CA ALA A 76 -4.19 14.20 4.56
C ALA A 76 -3.88 12.68 4.56
N PRO A 77 -4.41 11.85 5.49
CA PRO A 77 -4.14 10.42 5.48
C PRO A 77 -4.58 9.71 4.19
N LEU A 78 -5.62 10.21 3.51
CA LEU A 78 -6.18 9.58 2.30
C LEU A 78 -5.16 9.41 1.18
N ILE A 79 -4.06 10.16 1.17
CA ILE A 79 -2.97 9.94 0.21
C ILE A 79 -2.37 8.54 0.31
N GLY A 80 -2.45 7.90 1.48
CA GLY A 80 -1.96 6.53 1.67
C GLY A 80 -2.75 5.50 0.87
N ALA A 81 -4.05 5.71 0.65
CA ALA A 81 -4.89 4.75 -0.08
C ALA A 81 -4.41 4.50 -1.54
N PRO A 82 -4.26 5.53 -2.41
CA PRO A 82 -3.73 5.32 -3.76
C PRO A 82 -2.27 4.85 -3.75
N LEU A 83 -1.47 5.22 -2.74
CA LEU A 83 -0.10 4.73 -2.61
C LEU A 83 -0.05 3.22 -2.33
N PHE A 84 -0.87 2.73 -1.39
CA PHE A 84 -0.98 1.29 -1.15
C PHE A 84 -1.40 0.54 -2.42
N ILE A 85 -2.47 1.00 -3.07
CA ILE A 85 -2.94 0.40 -4.33
C ILE A 85 -1.82 0.40 -5.38
N GLY A 86 -1.14 1.52 -5.58
CA GLY A 86 -0.06 1.64 -6.56
C GLY A 86 1.11 0.70 -6.26
N THR A 87 1.51 0.57 -5.00
CA THR A 87 2.61 -0.33 -4.60
C THR A 87 2.28 -1.79 -4.84
N TRP A 88 1.03 -2.19 -4.59
CA TRP A 88 0.56 -3.53 -4.93
C TRP A 88 0.46 -3.76 -6.43
N VAL A 89 -0.01 -2.79 -7.21
CA VAL A 89 -0.03 -2.89 -8.68
C VAL A 89 1.41 -3.05 -9.21
N CYS A 90 2.37 -2.29 -8.70
CA CYS A 90 3.77 -2.42 -9.10
C CYS A 90 4.34 -3.82 -8.83
N GLY A 91 4.11 -4.38 -7.63
CA GLY A 91 4.53 -5.75 -7.32
C GLY A 91 3.81 -6.78 -8.20
N PHE A 92 2.52 -6.59 -8.48
CA PHE A 92 1.75 -7.49 -9.33
C PHE A 92 2.25 -7.48 -10.79
N LEU A 93 2.58 -6.30 -11.32
CA LEU A 93 3.18 -6.17 -12.63
C LEU A 93 4.52 -6.89 -12.71
N VAL A 94 5.36 -6.77 -11.66
CA VAL A 94 6.62 -7.53 -11.59
C VAL A 94 6.34 -9.04 -11.62
N ALA A 95 5.36 -9.52 -10.85
CA ALA A 95 4.97 -10.93 -10.86
C ALA A 95 4.53 -11.40 -12.25
N ILE A 96 3.80 -10.58 -13.02
CA ILE A 96 3.41 -10.88 -14.40
C ILE A 96 4.64 -10.92 -15.32
N PHE A 97 5.52 -9.93 -15.24
CA PHE A 97 6.66 -9.84 -16.16
C PHE A 97 7.76 -10.87 -15.88
N THR A 98 7.84 -11.39 -14.65
CA THR A 98 8.77 -12.48 -14.31
C THR A 98 8.14 -13.85 -14.46
N ALA A 99 6.86 -13.94 -14.85
CA ALA A 99 6.17 -15.21 -15.03
C ALA A 99 6.83 -16.05 -16.13
N PRO A 100 7.16 -17.33 -15.86
CA PRO A 100 7.71 -18.21 -16.89
C PRO A 100 6.62 -18.51 -17.93
N SER A 101 6.90 -18.12 -19.18
CA SER A 101 6.09 -18.40 -20.38
C SER A 101 6.18 -19.85 -20.84
#